data_AF-E1YEU9-F1
#
_entry.id   AF-E1YEU9-F1
#
_cell.length_a   1.000
_cell.length_b   1.000
_cell.length_c   1.000
_cell.angle_alpha   90.00
_cell.angle_beta   90.00
_cell.angle_gamma   90.00
#
_symmetry.space_group_name_H-M   'P 1'
#
loop_
_entity.id
_entity.type
_entity.pdbx_description
1 polymer ?
#
loop_
_entity_poly.entity_id
_entity_poly.type
_entity_poly.pdbx_seq_one_letter_code
_entity_poly.pdbx_strand_id
1 'polypeptide(L)' 'MNWFTLLTTGVSLEITAKLDTNSYETGIKVSDEELRKIAIERDGFHGEWNYKIKPRPLC' A
#
# COMPACT_ATOMS: atom_id res chain seq x y z
N MET A 1 5.82 -17.86 -18.87
CA MET A 1 6.30 -16.58 -18.30
C MET A 1 5.83 -16.54 -16.84
N ASN A 2 6.68 -16.91 -15.88
CA ASN A 2 6.32 -16.88 -14.46
C ASN A 2 6.85 -15.58 -13.83
N TRP A 3 5.95 -14.85 -13.17
CA TRP A 3 6.07 -13.45 -12.77
C TRP A 3 6.46 -13.27 -11.29
N PHE A 4 6.86 -14.35 -10.62
CA PHE A 4 7.44 -14.32 -9.28
C PHE A 4 8.93 -14.63 -9.41
N THR A 5 9.75 -13.59 -9.54
CA THR A 5 11.20 -13.69 -9.46
C THR A 5 11.60 -14.22 -8.08
N LEU A 6 12.31 -15.35 -8.06
CA LEU A 6 12.88 -15.95 -6.86
C LEU A 6 13.91 -14.97 -6.24
N LEU A 7 13.72 -14.60 -4.97
CA LEU A 7 14.72 -13.85 -4.20
C LEU A 7 15.98 -14.71 -4.00
N THR A 8 17.13 -14.27 -4.53
CA THR A 8 18.45 -14.91 -4.34
C THR A 8 19.08 -14.53 -3.00
N THR A 9 18.38 -14.85 -1.92
CA THR A 9 19.00 -15.03 -0.60
C THR A 9 18.59 -16.42 -0.15
N GLY A 10 19.51 -17.27 0.29
CA GLY A 10 19.33 -18.73 0.47
C GLY A 10 18.32 -19.19 1.54
N VAL A 11 17.30 -18.39 1.84
CA VAL A 11 16.17 -18.70 2.70
C VAL A 11 14.90 -18.58 1.86
N SER A 12 14.18 -19.68 1.71
CA SER A 12 12.84 -19.66 1.13
C SER A 12 11.88 -18.92 2.06
N LEU A 13 11.15 -17.94 1.53
CA LEU A 13 10.06 -17.28 2.24
C LEU A 13 8.78 -18.09 2.03
N GLU A 14 8.17 -18.61 3.09
CA GLU A 14 6.82 -19.16 3.03
C GLU A 14 5.81 -18.01 3.09
N ILE A 15 5.00 -17.86 2.05
CA ILE A 15 3.97 -16.81 1.95
C ILE A 15 2.60 -17.45 2.05
N THR A 16 1.81 -17.05 3.04
CA THR A 16 0.40 -17.45 3.17
C THR A 16 -0.51 -16.27 2.81
N ALA A 17 -1.47 -16.50 1.91
CA ALA A 17 -2.53 -15.54 1.60
C ALA A 17 -3.88 -16.14 2.01
N LYS A 18 -4.77 -15.32 2.57
CA LYS A 18 -6.17 -15.70 2.85
C LYS A 18 -7.12 -14.71 2.19
N LEU A 19 -8.32 -15.18 1.87
CA LEU A 19 -9.41 -14.30 1.48
C LEU A 19 -9.84 -13.44 2.68
N ASP A 20 -9.90 -12.12 2.48
CA ASP A 20 -10.59 -11.23 3.41
C ASP A 20 -12.10 -11.28 3.12
N THR A 21 -12.88 -11.78 4.08
CA THR A 21 -14.34 -11.92 3.98
C THR A 21 -15.08 -10.71 4.56
N ASN A 22 -14.36 -9.66 4.97
CA ASN A 22 -14.99 -8.45 5.49
C ASN A 22 -15.81 -7.75 4.40
N SER A 23 -16.93 -7.15 4.82
CA SER A 23 -17.74 -6.29 3.97
C SER A 23 -17.30 -4.85 4.17
N TYR A 24 -16.98 -4.18 3.07
CA TYR A 24 -16.58 -2.78 3.06
C TYR A 24 -17.67 -1.96 2.38
N GLU A 25 -18.06 -0.85 2.99
CA GLU A 25 -18.98 0.09 2.36
C GLU A 25 -18.37 0.64 1.07
N THR A 26 -19.14 0.60 0.00
CA THR A 26 -18.72 1.09 -1.32
C THR A 26 -19.24 2.51 -1.53
N GLY A 27 -18.55 3.27 -2.38
CA GLY A 27 -18.97 4.64 -2.70
C GLY A 27 -18.61 5.70 -1.64
N ILE A 28 -17.80 5.35 -0.64
CA ILE A 28 -17.20 6.35 0.25
C ILE A 28 -16.33 7.28 -0.60
N LYS A 29 -16.76 8.54 -0.71
CA LYS A 29 -16.01 9.58 -1.42
C LYS A 29 -15.19 10.38 -0.42
N VAL A 30 -13.88 10.26 -0.50
CA VAL A 30 -12.95 11.15 0.20
C VAL A 30 -12.76 12.41 -0.65
N SER A 31 -12.93 13.58 -0.04
CA SER A 31 -12.71 14.84 -0.73
C SER A 31 -11.21 15.08 -0.99
N ASP A 32 -10.89 15.90 -2.00
CA ASP A 32 -9.50 16.29 -2.28
C ASP A 32 -8.85 17.02 -1.10
N GLU A 33 -9.65 17.68 -0.27
CA GLU A 33 -9.18 18.37 0.93
C GLU A 33 -8.78 17.37 2.03
N GLU A 34 -9.59 16.34 2.24
CA GLU A 34 -9.26 15.27 3.18
C GLU A 34 -8.02 14.48 2.74
N LEU A 35 -7.93 14.20 1.44
CA LEU A 35 -6.78 13.48 0.88
C LEU A 35 -5.50 14.31 1.00
N ARG A 36 -5.56 15.63 0.77
CA ARG A 36 -4.43 16.55 0.94
C ARG A 36 -3.90 16.63 2.36
N LYS A 37 -4.71 16.34 3.37
CA LYS A 37 -4.27 16.30 4.76
C LYS A 37 -3.35 15.11 5.04
N ILE A 38 -3.38 14.05 4.21
CA ILE A 38 -2.52 12.88 4.39
C ILE A 38 -1.08 13.24 4.06
N ALA A 39 -0.16 12.89 4.97
CA ALA A 39 1.27 13.09 4.78
C ALA A 39 1.85 12.02 3.84
N ILE A 40 1.52 12.10 2.56
CA ILE A 40 1.98 11.17 1.51
C ILE A 40 3.31 11.65 0.94
N GLU A 41 4.34 10.80 1.02
CA GLU A 41 5.59 10.94 0.27
C GLU A 41 5.54 9.97 -0.91
N ARG A 42 5.57 10.50 -2.14
CA ARG A 42 5.55 9.69 -3.36
C ARG A 42 6.96 9.34 -3.80
N ASP A 43 7.15 8.12 -4.26
CA ASP A 43 8.42 7.68 -4.84
C ASP A 43 8.66 8.31 -6.21
N GLY A 44 9.94 8.45 -6.59
CA GLY A 44 10.33 8.94 -7.93
C GLY A 44 10.01 7.93 -9.04
N PHE A 45 9.94 6.64 -8.70
CA PHE A 45 9.52 5.58 -9.60
C PHE A 45 8.07 5.17 -9.32
N HIS A 46 7.16 5.56 -10.20
CA HIS A 46 5.71 5.30 -10.09
C HIS A 46 5.11 5.75 -8.75
N GLY A 47 5.33 7.01 -8.38
CA GLY A 47 4.82 7.59 -7.13
C GLY A 47 3.29 7.57 -6.97
N GLU A 48 2.56 7.33 -8.06
CA GLU A 48 1.12 7.10 -8.07
C GLU A 48 0.71 5.71 -7.52
N TRP A 49 1.65 4.77 -7.46
CA TRP A 49 1.48 3.42 -6.88
C TRP A 49 2.35 3.26 -5.63
N ASN A 50 3.57 3.77 -5.69
CA ASN A 50 4.60 3.63 -4.68
C ASN A 50 4.67 4.89 -3.82
N TYR A 51 4.09 4.82 -2.63
CA TYR A 51 4.10 5.94 -1.70
C TYR A 51 4.22 5.48 -0.25
N LYS A 52 4.67 6.40 0.62
CA LYS A 52 4.74 6.23 2.07
C LYS A 52 3.76 7.20 2.72
N ILE A 53 3.01 6.71 3.71
CA ILE A 53 2.19 7.57 4.57
C ILE A 53 2.97 7.77 5.88
N LYS A 54 3.38 9.00 6.15
CA LYS A 54 4.09 9.32 7.39
C LYS A 54 3.11 9.47 8.56
N PRO A 55 3.50 9.07 9.79
CA PRO A 55 2.77 9.43 10.99
C PRO A 55 2.65 10.95 11.07
N ARG A 56 1.45 11.45 11.37
CA ARG A 56 1.30 12.83 11.79
C ARG A 56 1.64 12.91 13.28
N PRO A 57 2.54 13.82 13.71
CA PRO A 57 2.72 14.07 15.12
C PRO A 57 1.35 14.45 15.71
N LEU A 58 1.00 13.81 16.83
CA LEU A 58 -0.12 14.26 17.65
C LEU A 58 0.30 15.63 18.21
N CYS A 59 -0.52 16.63 17.94
CA CYS A 59 -0.32 18.01 18.38
C CYS A 59 -0.08 18.09 19.89
#